data_AF-A0A4Q2X9G5-F1
#
_entry.id   AF-A0A4Q2X9G5-F1
#
_cell.length_a   1.000
_cell.length_b   1.000
_cell.length_c   1.000
_cell.angle_alpha   90.00
_cell.angle_beta   90.00
_cell.angle_gamma   90.00
#
_symmetry.space_group_name_H-M   'P 1'
#
loop_
_entity.id
_entity.type
_entity.pdbx_description
1 polymer ?
#
loop_
_entity_poly.entity_id
_entity_poly.type
_entity_poly.pdbx_seq_one_letter_code
_entity_poly.pdbx_strand_id
1 'polypeptide(L)'
;MKPKYLKSPLRNASGILLASSITLCLAGAASAADLTFNGAANDGNWNNTANWATATVPGAGDNAAVNNAANAGPNITTTVGVSQFWVGTGASNSGSATVATGGTVNAGAWTVVGREGGTGTLTQTGGTINQNTRSFIIGSNNGSNGTFNQTGGTVNVVAAAEQFRIAETTGSTGTVTSSGTINVVKNAVFGPGTGSFTLNAGGTFAISGNTNGNGEFQIGQGATGIGTFTQNGGTVTVNNWVSVGRGGGQGTFNLNGGSFTKSANGSFLVGDGSKGTFKQTAGSLNLAAGDFKIGSGGNETITCSVTCEGGLLDVQAGRTQLG
;
A
#
# COMPACT_ATOMS: atom_id res chain seq x y z
N MET A 1 30.99 -62.83 -80.23
CA MET A 1 29.54 -62.55 -80.06
C MET A 1 29.15 -62.90 -78.63
N LYS A 2 28.76 -61.91 -77.82
CA LYS A 2 28.06 -62.12 -76.54
C LYS A 2 27.03 -61.00 -76.33
N PRO A 3 25.91 -61.30 -75.65
CA PRO A 3 24.60 -60.69 -75.91
C PRO A 3 24.31 -59.45 -75.07
N LYS A 4 23.42 -58.59 -75.60
CA LYS A 4 22.83 -57.44 -74.92
C LYS A 4 21.91 -57.89 -73.78
N TYR A 5 22.08 -57.31 -72.58
CA TYR A 5 21.08 -57.34 -71.51
C TYR A 5 20.51 -55.92 -71.30
N LEU A 6 19.17 -55.86 -71.24
CA LEU A 6 18.39 -54.62 -71.14
C LEU A 6 18.54 -53.97 -69.75
N LYS A 7 18.67 -52.62 -69.75
CA LYS A 7 18.66 -51.78 -68.55
C LYS A 7 17.26 -51.78 -67.91
N SER A 8 17.17 -52.09 -66.62
CA SER A 8 15.99 -51.78 -65.80
C SER A 8 16.03 -50.30 -65.35
N PRO A 9 14.92 -49.55 -65.36
CA PRO A 9 14.93 -48.16 -64.92
C PRO A 9 14.98 -48.08 -63.40
N LEU A 10 15.97 -47.34 -62.88
CA LEU A 10 16.02 -46.90 -61.48
C LEU A 10 14.77 -46.03 -61.20
N ARG A 11 14.00 -46.39 -60.18
CA ARG A 11 12.85 -45.61 -59.73
C ARG A 11 13.37 -44.32 -59.07
N ASN A 12 13.02 -43.17 -59.65
CA ASN A 12 13.24 -41.85 -59.06
C ASN A 12 12.50 -41.75 -57.73
N ALA A 13 13.22 -41.73 -56.61
CA ALA A 13 12.71 -41.21 -55.35
C ALA A 13 13.09 -39.72 -55.27
N SER A 14 12.18 -38.85 -55.71
CA SER A 14 12.29 -37.41 -55.51
C SER A 14 12.15 -37.12 -54.01
N GLY A 15 13.26 -37.02 -53.30
CA GLY A 15 13.31 -36.51 -51.94
C GLY A 15 13.05 -35.00 -51.96
N ILE A 16 11.81 -34.60 -51.70
CA ILE A 16 11.47 -33.21 -51.41
C ILE A 16 12.04 -32.89 -50.02
N LEU A 17 13.11 -32.10 -49.95
CA LEU A 17 13.51 -31.44 -48.71
C LEU A 17 12.51 -30.30 -48.44
N LEU A 18 11.58 -30.50 -47.50
CA LEU A 18 10.89 -29.38 -46.86
C LEU A 18 11.86 -28.77 -45.83
N ALA A 19 12.49 -27.66 -46.18
CA ALA A 19 13.16 -26.81 -45.20
C ALA A 19 12.09 -25.99 -44.45
N SER A 20 11.51 -26.58 -43.40
CA SER A 20 10.65 -25.84 -42.47
C SER A 20 11.54 -25.06 -41.50
N SER A 21 11.71 -23.76 -41.75
CA SER A 21 12.29 -22.83 -40.78
C SER A 21 11.27 -22.57 -39.66
N ILE A 22 11.51 -23.12 -38.48
CA ILE A 22 10.80 -22.71 -37.27
C ILE A 22 11.40 -21.37 -36.82
N THR A 23 10.68 -20.28 -37.08
CA THR A 23 10.96 -19.00 -36.43
C THR A 23 10.42 -19.10 -35.00
N LEU A 24 11.31 -19.41 -34.06
CA LEU A 24 10.99 -19.37 -32.64
C LEU A 24 10.91 -17.90 -32.20
N CYS A 25 9.72 -17.32 -32.24
CA CYS A 25 9.45 -16.06 -31.54
C CYS A 25 9.51 -16.32 -30.03
N LEU A 26 10.69 -16.21 -29.43
CA LEU A 26 10.77 -15.98 -27.99
C LEU A 26 10.22 -14.57 -27.75
N ALA A 27 8.93 -14.47 -27.44
CA ALA A 27 8.41 -13.31 -26.74
C ALA A 27 9.09 -13.31 -25.36
N GLY A 28 10.25 -12.66 -25.25
CA GLY A 28 10.85 -12.36 -23.97
C GLY A 28 9.79 -11.65 -23.14
N ALA A 29 9.58 -12.10 -21.90
CA ALA A 29 8.70 -11.39 -20.98
C ALA A 29 9.22 -9.95 -20.89
N ALA A 30 8.45 -8.99 -21.38
CA ALA A 30 8.79 -7.58 -21.23
C ALA A 30 8.81 -7.28 -19.73
N SER A 31 10.00 -7.06 -19.16
CA SER A 31 10.11 -6.54 -17.80
C SER A 31 9.76 -5.06 -17.83
N ALA A 32 8.99 -4.60 -16.85
CA ALA A 32 8.74 -3.17 -16.67
C ALA A 32 10.09 -2.43 -16.60
N ALA A 33 10.26 -1.38 -17.40
CA ALA A 33 11.44 -0.53 -17.32
C ALA A 33 11.32 0.38 -16.10
N ASP A 34 12.42 0.55 -15.35
CA ASP A 34 12.49 1.52 -14.26
C ASP A 34 12.89 2.88 -14.85
N LEU A 35 11.93 3.79 -14.93
CA LEU A 35 12.16 5.14 -15.42
C LEU A 35 12.23 6.11 -14.23
N THR A 36 13.33 6.85 -14.14
CA THR A 36 13.58 7.75 -13.00
C THR A 36 13.22 9.18 -13.34
N PHE A 37 12.29 9.76 -12.59
CA PHE A 37 12.04 11.20 -12.59
C PHE A 37 13.08 11.87 -11.70
N ASN A 38 13.98 12.66 -12.29
CA ASN A 38 14.97 13.46 -11.58
C ASN A 38 14.61 14.96 -11.55
N GLY A 39 13.64 15.38 -12.36
CA GLY A 39 13.15 16.77 -12.41
C GLY A 39 14.17 17.76 -12.95
N ALA A 40 15.06 17.35 -13.85
CA ALA A 40 16.14 18.22 -14.36
C ALA A 40 15.64 19.51 -15.04
N ALA A 41 14.44 19.52 -15.65
CA ALA A 41 13.84 20.73 -16.20
C ALA A 41 13.22 21.65 -15.14
N ASN A 42 13.04 21.15 -13.91
CA ASN A 42 12.54 21.88 -12.74
C ASN A 42 11.18 22.59 -12.96
N ASP A 43 10.33 22.04 -13.81
CA ASP A 43 8.98 22.56 -14.09
C ASP A 43 7.87 21.74 -13.40
N GLY A 44 8.24 20.62 -12.75
CA GLY A 44 7.31 19.69 -12.10
C GLY A 44 6.36 18.97 -13.08
N ASN A 45 6.60 19.04 -14.39
CA ASN A 45 5.71 18.45 -15.38
C ASN A 45 6.06 16.97 -15.62
N TRP A 46 5.14 16.07 -15.24
CA TRP A 46 5.27 14.62 -15.48
C TRP A 46 5.52 14.28 -16.96
N ASN A 47 4.86 15.00 -17.87
CA ASN A 47 4.87 14.71 -19.30
C ASN A 47 6.05 15.37 -20.04
N ASN A 48 6.90 16.12 -19.35
CA ASN A 48 8.12 16.66 -19.94
C ASN A 48 9.22 15.59 -19.88
N THR A 49 9.63 15.09 -21.04
CA THR A 49 10.70 14.07 -21.17
C THR A 49 12.00 14.52 -20.55
N ALA A 50 12.29 15.83 -20.51
CA ALA A 50 13.51 16.36 -19.89
C ALA A 50 13.60 16.16 -18.37
N ASN A 51 12.49 15.79 -17.70
CA ASN A 51 12.50 15.44 -16.28
C ASN A 51 12.81 13.96 -15.99
N TRP A 52 12.91 13.13 -17.04
CA TRP A 52 13.17 11.70 -16.93
C TRP A 52 14.61 11.42 -17.32
N ALA A 53 15.32 10.64 -16.53
CA ALA A 53 16.75 10.34 -16.74
C ALA A 53 17.04 9.70 -18.11
N THR A 54 16.06 9.00 -18.68
CA THR A 54 16.12 8.34 -20.00
C THR A 54 15.43 9.14 -21.11
N ALA A 55 15.03 10.39 -20.85
CA ALA A 55 14.23 11.22 -21.75
C ALA A 55 12.93 10.55 -22.24
N THR A 56 12.38 9.63 -21.45
CA THR A 56 11.17 8.85 -21.77
C THR A 56 10.18 8.95 -20.62
N VAL A 57 8.92 9.30 -20.92
CA VAL A 57 7.83 9.31 -19.93
C VAL A 57 7.29 7.89 -19.76
N PRO A 58 7.19 7.35 -18.53
CA PRO A 58 6.67 6.01 -18.29
C PRO A 58 5.18 5.89 -18.65
N GLY A 59 4.85 4.75 -19.27
CA GLY A 59 3.48 4.31 -19.49
C GLY A 59 3.06 3.18 -18.54
N ALA A 60 1.90 2.59 -18.79
CA ALA A 60 1.29 1.58 -17.91
C ALA A 60 2.12 0.29 -17.75
N GLY A 61 3.08 0.04 -18.65
CA GLY A 61 4.02 -1.08 -18.56
C GLY A 61 5.27 -0.78 -17.74
N ASP A 62 5.53 0.48 -17.42
CA ASP A 62 6.80 0.94 -16.84
C ASP A 62 6.65 1.26 -15.36
N ASN A 63 7.72 1.07 -14.60
CA ASN A 63 7.80 1.54 -13.22
C ASN A 63 8.29 2.99 -13.24
N ALA A 64 7.58 3.88 -12.54
CA ALA A 64 8.00 5.26 -12.35
C ALA A 64 8.67 5.41 -10.97
N ALA A 65 9.96 5.75 -10.98
CA ALA A 65 10.75 6.03 -9.79
C ALA A 65 10.97 7.54 -9.64
N VAL A 66 10.32 8.19 -8.68
CA VAL A 66 10.50 9.61 -8.41
C VAL A 66 11.65 9.80 -7.41
N ASN A 67 12.83 10.20 -7.90
CA ASN A 67 14.05 10.45 -7.14
C ASN A 67 14.65 11.81 -7.54
N ASN A 68 14.15 12.86 -6.90
CA ASN A 68 14.28 14.24 -7.33
C ASN A 68 14.74 15.16 -6.19
N ALA A 69 15.73 14.72 -5.40
CA ALA A 69 16.20 15.42 -4.20
C ALA A 69 16.54 16.92 -4.40
N ALA A 70 16.79 17.37 -5.63
CA ALA A 70 17.10 18.75 -5.97
C ALA A 70 15.88 19.66 -6.21
N ASN A 71 14.65 19.13 -6.25
CA ASN A 71 13.45 19.90 -6.59
C ASN A 71 12.18 19.34 -5.94
N ALA A 72 11.04 20.02 -6.12
CA ALA A 72 9.75 19.63 -5.54
C ALA A 72 9.13 18.37 -6.16
N GLY A 73 9.58 17.98 -7.35
CA GLY A 73 9.13 16.81 -8.08
C GLY A 73 7.90 17.03 -8.95
N PRO A 74 7.29 15.95 -9.47
CA PRO A 74 6.15 16.09 -10.35
C PRO A 74 4.92 16.61 -9.58
N ASN A 75 4.22 17.57 -10.19
CA ASN A 75 2.88 18.00 -9.82
C ASN A 75 1.87 17.39 -10.78
N ILE A 76 1.30 16.25 -10.40
CA ILE A 76 0.39 15.46 -11.23
C ILE A 76 -0.99 16.10 -11.20
N THR A 77 -1.35 16.75 -12.30
CA THR A 77 -2.65 17.41 -12.53
C THR A 77 -3.48 16.77 -13.64
N THR A 78 -2.96 15.69 -14.22
CA THR A 78 -3.59 14.89 -15.28
C THR A 78 -3.58 13.40 -14.92
N THR A 79 -4.18 12.57 -15.76
CA THR A 79 -4.13 11.11 -15.58
C THR A 79 -2.79 10.55 -16.04
N VAL A 80 -2.13 9.80 -15.17
CA VAL A 80 -0.92 9.03 -15.45
C VAL A 80 -1.16 7.56 -15.13
N GLY A 81 -0.68 6.67 -15.99
CA GLY A 81 -0.76 5.23 -15.81
C GLY A 81 0.64 4.65 -15.76
N VAL A 82 0.94 3.89 -14.72
CA VAL A 82 2.25 3.24 -14.51
C VAL A 82 2.03 1.81 -14.02
N SER A 83 3.01 0.93 -14.26
CA SER A 83 3.04 -0.37 -13.60
C SER A 83 3.24 -0.15 -12.11
N GLN A 84 4.34 0.47 -11.70
CA GLN A 84 4.60 0.81 -10.29
C GLN A 84 4.85 2.29 -10.12
N PHE A 85 4.44 2.83 -8.98
CA PHE A 85 4.70 4.21 -8.61
C PHE A 85 5.52 4.24 -7.33
N TRP A 86 6.78 4.64 -7.43
CA TRP A 86 7.67 4.77 -6.29
C TRP A 86 8.08 6.22 -6.08
N VAL A 87 8.07 6.68 -4.83
CA VAL A 87 8.55 8.01 -4.44
C VAL A 87 9.66 7.82 -3.42
N GLY A 88 10.89 8.18 -3.78
CA GLY A 88 12.08 7.99 -2.95
C GLY A 88 12.47 6.52 -2.82
N THR A 89 13.17 5.98 -3.82
CA THR A 89 13.61 4.57 -3.87
C THR A 89 15.14 4.45 -3.93
N GLY A 90 15.68 3.51 -3.15
CA GLY A 90 17.10 3.22 -3.04
C GLY A 90 17.81 4.03 -1.96
N ALA A 91 18.86 3.44 -1.36
CA ALA A 91 19.61 4.04 -0.28
C ALA A 91 20.15 5.43 -0.65
N SER A 92 20.02 6.38 0.28
CA SER A 92 20.42 7.79 0.12
C SER A 92 19.67 8.59 -0.96
N ASN A 93 18.71 7.99 -1.65
CA ASN A 93 17.85 8.72 -2.58
C ASN A 93 16.66 9.33 -1.84
N SER A 94 16.24 10.51 -2.31
CA SER A 94 15.02 11.16 -1.84
C SER A 94 14.10 11.49 -3.01
N GLY A 95 12.80 11.35 -2.78
CA GLY A 95 11.76 11.66 -3.77
C GLY A 95 10.62 12.45 -3.17
N SER A 96 10.06 13.36 -3.96
CA SER A 96 8.86 14.12 -3.61
C SER A 96 7.92 14.11 -4.81
N ALA A 97 6.63 13.88 -4.58
CA ALA A 97 5.60 13.99 -5.62
C ALA A 97 4.33 14.62 -5.07
N THR A 98 3.62 15.38 -5.91
CA THR A 98 2.30 15.95 -5.58
C THR A 98 1.24 15.39 -6.53
N VAL A 99 0.12 14.91 -5.98
CA VAL A 99 -1.12 14.63 -6.73
C VAL A 99 -2.12 15.73 -6.39
N ALA A 100 -2.36 16.61 -7.35
CA ALA A 100 -3.23 17.77 -7.18
C ALA A 100 -4.62 17.52 -7.77
N THR A 101 -5.52 18.49 -7.61
CA THR A 101 -6.85 18.48 -8.24
C THR A 101 -6.73 18.26 -9.76
N GLY A 102 -7.56 17.34 -10.28
CA GLY A 102 -7.49 16.90 -11.68
C GLY A 102 -6.48 15.77 -11.95
N GLY A 103 -5.51 15.58 -11.06
CA GLY A 103 -4.54 14.49 -11.13
C GLY A 103 -5.18 13.13 -10.87
N THR A 104 -4.79 12.12 -11.65
CA THR A 104 -5.10 10.72 -11.36
C THR A 104 -3.85 9.87 -11.54
N VAL A 105 -3.47 9.11 -10.52
CA VAL A 105 -2.41 8.09 -10.62
C VAL A 105 -3.07 6.72 -10.66
N ASN A 106 -2.91 6.00 -11.76
CA ASN A 106 -3.32 4.61 -11.90
C ASN A 106 -2.08 3.71 -11.82
N ALA A 107 -1.83 3.14 -10.64
CA ALA A 107 -0.74 2.20 -10.43
C ALA A 107 -1.25 0.76 -10.63
N GLY A 108 -0.70 0.11 -11.66
CA GLY A 108 -1.04 -1.26 -12.05
C GLY A 108 -0.50 -2.32 -11.11
N ALA A 109 0.47 -2.00 -10.27
CA ALA A 109 1.15 -2.86 -9.31
C ALA A 109 1.33 -2.11 -7.99
N TRP A 110 2.54 -1.84 -7.50
CA TRP A 110 2.79 -1.23 -6.20
C TRP A 110 2.78 0.31 -6.26
N THR A 111 2.24 0.95 -5.21
CA THR A 111 2.54 2.33 -4.87
C THR A 111 3.36 2.33 -3.59
N VAL A 112 4.58 2.89 -3.62
CA VAL A 112 5.49 2.88 -2.46
C VAL A 112 6.08 4.27 -2.22
N VAL A 113 5.98 4.75 -0.99
CA VAL A 113 6.58 6.02 -0.56
C VAL A 113 7.68 5.70 0.44
N GLY A 114 8.93 5.96 0.09
CA GLY A 114 10.11 5.51 0.83
C GLY A 114 10.32 4.01 0.65
N ARG A 115 11.28 3.63 -0.21
CA ARG A 115 11.55 2.25 -0.62
C ARG A 115 13.05 1.94 -0.62
N GLU A 116 13.44 0.71 -0.24
CA GLU A 116 14.83 0.23 -0.32
C GLU A 116 15.90 1.18 0.29
N GLY A 117 15.63 1.71 1.48
CA GLY A 117 16.51 2.67 2.18
C GLY A 117 16.33 4.13 1.74
N GLY A 118 15.38 4.39 0.83
CA GLY A 118 15.07 5.73 0.32
C GLY A 118 14.11 6.51 1.21
N THR A 119 14.12 7.83 1.04
CA THR A 119 13.21 8.77 1.72
C THR A 119 12.18 9.31 0.73
N GLY A 120 10.91 9.00 0.93
CA GLY A 120 9.82 9.44 0.05
C GLY A 120 8.85 10.38 0.74
N THR A 121 8.41 11.42 0.03
CA THR A 121 7.28 12.27 0.43
C THR A 121 6.24 12.34 -0.68
N LEU A 122 5.04 11.85 -0.41
CA LEU A 122 3.90 11.99 -1.30
C LEU A 122 2.92 12.98 -0.69
N THR A 123 2.57 14.02 -1.44
CA THR A 123 1.54 14.99 -1.06
C THR A 123 0.33 14.82 -1.95
N GLN A 124 -0.86 14.72 -1.38
CA GLN A 124 -2.12 14.69 -2.12
C GLN A 124 -3.02 15.83 -1.65
N THR A 125 -3.14 16.86 -2.49
CA THR A 125 -4.02 18.01 -2.22
C THR A 125 -5.39 17.86 -2.85
N GLY A 126 -5.53 16.94 -3.82
CA GLY A 126 -6.75 16.64 -4.54
C GLY A 126 -6.60 15.36 -5.36
N GLY A 127 -7.38 15.25 -6.44
CA GLY A 127 -7.21 14.16 -7.40
C GLY A 127 -7.51 12.76 -6.83
N THR A 128 -7.05 11.74 -7.54
CA THR A 128 -7.28 10.33 -7.18
C THR A 128 -6.01 9.49 -7.34
N ILE A 129 -5.74 8.61 -6.38
CA ILE A 129 -4.74 7.55 -6.51
C ILE A 129 -5.47 6.21 -6.50
N ASN A 130 -5.38 5.48 -7.62
CA ASN A 130 -5.97 4.16 -7.77
C ASN A 130 -4.88 3.10 -7.69
N GLN A 131 -4.96 2.30 -6.64
CA GLN A 131 -4.09 1.19 -6.36
C GLN A 131 -4.88 -0.10 -6.55
N ASN A 132 -4.78 -0.65 -7.76
CA ASN A 132 -5.67 -1.74 -8.24
C ASN A 132 -5.01 -3.12 -8.12
N THR A 133 -3.72 -3.09 -8.40
CA THR A 133 -2.74 -4.16 -8.39
C THR A 133 -2.37 -4.64 -7.01
N ARG A 134 -1.33 -3.97 -6.49
CA ARG A 134 -0.59 -4.36 -5.29
C ARG A 134 -0.86 -3.51 -4.04
N SER A 135 -0.06 -3.64 -2.99
CA SER A 135 -0.24 -2.84 -1.78
C SER A 135 0.17 -1.37 -2.01
N PHE A 136 -0.49 -0.47 -1.28
CA PHE A 136 0.00 0.90 -1.08
C PHE A 136 0.83 0.88 0.20
N ILE A 137 2.13 1.18 0.10
CA ILE A 137 3.06 1.13 1.23
C ILE A 137 3.67 2.51 1.50
N ILE A 138 3.72 2.89 2.78
CA ILE A 138 4.45 4.05 3.28
C ILE A 138 5.57 3.52 4.18
N GLY A 139 6.81 3.58 3.70
CA GLY A 139 7.98 2.95 4.32
C GLY A 139 8.04 1.46 4.03
N SER A 140 8.82 1.08 3.01
CA SER A 140 9.04 -0.30 2.56
C SER A 140 10.52 -0.65 2.63
N ASN A 141 10.89 -1.78 3.24
CA ASN A 141 12.27 -2.23 3.46
C ASN A 141 13.03 -1.46 4.55
N ASN A 142 14.03 -2.13 5.14
CA ASN A 142 14.85 -1.58 6.22
C ASN A 142 15.52 -0.25 5.82
N GLY A 143 15.51 0.74 6.71
CA GLY A 143 16.10 2.06 6.50
C GLY A 143 15.24 3.03 5.68
N SER A 144 14.12 2.58 5.10
CA SER A 144 13.24 3.45 4.32
C SER A 144 12.39 4.35 5.20
N ASN A 145 12.20 5.59 4.74
CA ASN A 145 11.36 6.58 5.42
C ASN A 145 10.29 7.11 4.46
N GLY A 146 9.04 6.72 4.68
CA GLY A 146 7.90 7.17 3.90
C GLY A 146 7.06 8.22 4.62
N THR A 147 6.68 9.29 3.93
CA THR A 147 5.73 10.30 4.42
C THR A 147 4.61 10.51 3.41
N PHE A 148 3.36 10.35 3.83
CA PHE A 148 2.18 10.66 3.03
C PHE A 148 1.32 11.74 3.69
N ASN A 149 1.19 12.88 3.02
CA ASN A 149 0.41 14.03 3.48
C ASN A 149 -0.80 14.23 2.56
N GLN A 150 -2.00 13.98 3.06
CA GLN A 150 -3.23 14.11 2.29
C GLN A 150 -4.12 15.21 2.89
N THR A 151 -4.29 16.31 2.18
CA THR A 151 -5.22 17.39 2.59
C THR A 151 -6.54 17.36 1.82
N GLY A 152 -6.61 16.59 0.74
CA GLY A 152 -7.81 16.37 -0.06
C GLY A 152 -7.67 15.16 -0.99
N GLY A 153 -8.64 14.97 -1.88
CA GLY A 153 -8.64 13.87 -2.84
C GLY A 153 -8.97 12.50 -2.25
N THR A 154 -8.86 11.48 -3.09
CA THR A 154 -9.20 10.08 -2.75
C THR A 154 -8.04 9.14 -3.03
N VAL A 155 -7.81 8.19 -2.13
CA VAL A 155 -6.97 7.00 -2.35
C VAL A 155 -7.86 5.77 -2.35
N ASN A 156 -7.76 4.96 -3.38
CA ASN A 156 -8.49 3.70 -3.53
C ASN A 156 -7.50 2.54 -3.53
N VAL A 157 -7.41 1.81 -2.42
CA VAL A 157 -6.65 0.55 -2.28
C VAL A 157 -7.62 -0.60 -2.42
N VAL A 158 -7.95 -0.92 -3.67
CA VAL A 158 -9.08 -1.80 -4.02
C VAL A 158 -8.68 -3.21 -4.41
N ALA A 159 -7.37 -3.50 -4.42
CA ALA A 159 -6.85 -4.83 -4.64
C ALA A 159 -7.32 -5.82 -3.55
N ALA A 160 -8.11 -6.82 -3.94
CA ALA A 160 -8.68 -7.83 -3.04
C ALA A 160 -7.64 -8.63 -2.24
N ALA A 161 -6.42 -8.76 -2.77
CA ALA A 161 -5.35 -9.51 -2.13
C ALA A 161 -4.43 -8.64 -1.28
N GLU A 162 -4.58 -7.30 -1.25
CA GLU A 162 -3.43 -6.42 -0.96
C GLU A 162 -3.77 -5.24 -0.05
N GLN A 163 -2.77 -4.80 0.72
CA GLN A 163 -3.01 -4.06 1.96
C GLN A 163 -2.66 -2.58 1.81
N PHE A 164 -3.18 -1.76 2.72
CA PHE A 164 -2.61 -0.46 3.02
C PHE A 164 -1.60 -0.66 4.16
N ARG A 165 -0.32 -0.43 3.91
CA ARG A 165 0.75 -0.70 4.88
C ARG A 165 1.49 0.57 5.26
N ILE A 166 1.82 0.66 6.54
CA ILE A 166 2.70 1.69 7.07
C ILE A 166 3.84 0.98 7.81
N ALA A 167 5.07 1.27 7.41
CA ALA A 167 6.29 0.67 7.92
C ALA A 167 6.28 -0.87 7.79
N GLU A 168 6.31 -1.35 6.54
CA GLU A 168 6.12 -2.77 6.18
C GLU A 168 7.19 -3.71 6.74
N THR A 169 8.38 -3.21 7.09
CA THR A 169 9.47 -4.06 7.58
C THR A 169 10.13 -3.47 8.81
N THR A 170 10.74 -4.32 9.65
CA THR A 170 11.60 -3.87 10.75
C THR A 170 12.63 -2.85 10.25
N GLY A 171 12.80 -1.76 10.99
CA GLY A 171 13.71 -0.65 10.65
C GLY A 171 13.22 0.28 9.54
N SER A 172 12.01 0.09 9.00
CA SER A 172 11.34 1.11 8.17
C SER A 172 10.51 2.05 9.03
N THR A 173 10.33 3.29 8.56
CA THR A 173 9.44 4.29 9.16
C THR A 173 8.40 4.73 8.14
N GLY A 174 7.13 4.79 8.55
CA GLY A 174 6.05 5.30 7.73
C GLY A 174 5.19 6.28 8.52
N THR A 175 4.90 7.44 7.92
CA THR A 175 4.04 8.47 8.52
C THR A 175 2.94 8.87 7.56
N VAL A 176 1.69 8.88 8.02
CA VAL A 176 0.52 9.33 7.28
C VAL A 176 -0.19 10.43 8.06
N THR A 177 -0.49 11.55 7.40
CA THR A 177 -1.40 12.57 7.92
C THR A 177 -2.49 12.80 6.88
N SER A 178 -3.76 12.58 7.23
CA SER A 178 -4.86 12.67 6.26
C SER A 178 -6.05 13.47 6.77
N SER A 179 -6.55 14.37 5.92
CA SER A 179 -7.88 14.98 5.95
C SER A 179 -8.70 14.62 4.70
N GLY A 180 -8.20 13.72 3.84
CA GLY A 180 -8.86 13.28 2.61
C GLY A 180 -9.60 11.95 2.79
N THR A 181 -9.91 11.28 1.68
CA THR A 181 -10.56 9.96 1.70
C THR A 181 -9.54 8.86 1.39
N ILE A 182 -9.50 7.82 2.23
CA ILE A 182 -8.73 6.59 1.97
C ILE A 182 -9.69 5.40 2.11
N ASN A 183 -9.86 4.66 1.01
CA ASN A 183 -10.67 3.45 0.94
C ASN A 183 -9.76 2.23 0.83
N VAL A 184 -9.92 1.27 1.72
CA VAL A 184 -9.12 0.03 1.78
C VAL A 184 -10.06 -1.16 1.75
N VAL A 185 -9.88 -2.03 0.76
CA VAL A 185 -10.70 -3.24 0.61
C VAL A 185 -10.16 -4.41 1.44
N LYS A 186 -8.85 -4.54 1.60
CA LYS A 186 -8.26 -5.61 2.44
C LYS A 186 -8.00 -5.12 3.86
N ASN A 187 -6.74 -5.06 4.28
CA ASN A 187 -6.37 -4.71 5.65
C ASN A 187 -5.54 -3.43 5.64
N ALA A 188 -5.65 -2.68 6.72
CA ALA A 188 -4.68 -1.66 7.06
C ALA A 188 -3.74 -2.19 8.15
N VAL A 189 -2.44 -2.17 7.89
CA VAL A 189 -1.44 -2.80 8.78
C VAL A 189 -0.29 -1.82 9.07
N PHE A 190 -0.08 -1.51 10.35
CA PHE A 190 1.00 -0.64 10.80
C PHE A 190 2.05 -1.48 11.53
N GLY A 191 3.26 -1.55 10.98
CA GLY A 191 4.33 -2.44 11.41
C GLY A 191 4.61 -3.57 10.40
N PRO A 192 5.70 -4.35 10.61
CA PRO A 192 6.60 -4.43 11.77
C PRO A 192 7.66 -3.34 11.98
N GLY A 193 7.72 -2.29 11.16
CA GLY A 193 8.52 -1.10 11.45
C GLY A 193 7.81 -0.12 12.42
N THR A 194 8.20 1.15 12.35
CA THR A 194 7.57 2.25 13.11
C THR A 194 6.58 3.00 12.23
N GLY A 195 5.29 2.72 12.42
CA GLY A 195 4.19 3.31 11.65
C GLY A 195 3.35 4.29 12.46
N SER A 196 3.06 5.46 11.88
CA SER A 196 2.15 6.45 12.47
C SER A 196 1.11 6.91 11.44
N PHE A 197 -0.15 6.99 11.85
CA PHE A 197 -1.23 7.59 11.06
C PHE A 197 -2.03 8.55 11.96
N THR A 198 -2.03 9.83 11.60
CA THR A 198 -2.99 10.83 12.11
C THR A 198 -4.13 11.11 11.13
N LEU A 199 -5.38 10.88 11.54
CA LEU A 199 -6.59 11.28 10.83
C LEU A 199 -7.14 12.58 11.42
N ASN A 200 -7.27 13.61 10.59
CA ASN A 200 -7.76 14.93 10.97
C ASN A 200 -9.25 15.11 10.61
N ALA A 201 -9.83 16.21 11.07
CA ALA A 201 -11.19 16.60 10.71
C ALA A 201 -11.39 16.66 9.18
N GLY A 202 -12.55 16.23 8.71
CA GLY A 202 -12.88 16.12 7.28
C GLY A 202 -12.39 14.83 6.61
N GLY A 203 -11.43 14.11 7.23
CA GLY A 203 -10.92 12.86 6.70
C GLY A 203 -11.89 11.68 6.82
N THR A 204 -11.80 10.74 5.88
CA THR A 204 -12.50 9.45 5.92
C THR A 204 -11.49 8.33 5.72
N PHE A 205 -11.49 7.35 6.63
CA PHE A 205 -10.71 6.13 6.50
C PHE A 205 -11.62 4.91 6.60
N ALA A 206 -11.89 4.29 5.46
CA ALA A 206 -12.80 3.15 5.37
C ALA A 206 -12.03 1.87 5.06
N ILE A 207 -12.15 0.87 5.94
CA ILE A 207 -11.59 -0.47 5.78
C ILE A 207 -12.77 -1.43 5.66
N SER A 208 -13.21 -1.66 4.42
CA SER A 208 -14.52 -2.27 4.13
C SER A 208 -14.50 -3.79 4.11
N GLY A 209 -13.38 -4.44 3.79
CA GLY A 209 -13.40 -5.86 3.46
C GLY A 209 -14.09 -6.14 2.12
N ASN A 210 -13.88 -7.32 1.54
CA ASN A 210 -14.73 -7.84 0.45
C ASN A 210 -15.27 -9.26 0.70
N THR A 211 -14.71 -9.99 1.68
CA THR A 211 -15.02 -11.38 2.03
C THR A 211 -14.62 -11.66 3.48
N ASN A 212 -15.20 -12.69 4.10
CA ASN A 212 -14.88 -13.12 5.47
C ASN A 212 -13.38 -13.48 5.58
N GLY A 213 -12.61 -12.64 6.28
CA GLY A 213 -11.16 -12.79 6.46
C GLY A 213 -10.32 -11.59 6.04
N ASN A 214 -10.93 -10.58 5.39
CA ASN A 214 -10.31 -9.30 5.06
C ASN A 214 -10.99 -8.16 5.85
N GLY A 215 -10.49 -6.93 5.77
CA GLY A 215 -11.10 -5.78 6.43
C GLY A 215 -10.49 -5.44 7.80
N GLU A 216 -9.34 -6.04 8.13
CA GLU A 216 -8.75 -5.88 9.45
C GLU A 216 -7.98 -4.57 9.58
N PHE A 217 -8.05 -3.97 10.76
CA PHE A 217 -7.23 -2.84 11.14
C PHE A 217 -6.24 -3.24 12.23
N GLN A 218 -4.97 -3.33 11.86
CA GLN A 218 -3.90 -3.82 12.73
C GLN A 218 -2.92 -2.70 13.06
N ILE A 219 -2.85 -2.32 14.33
CA ILE A 219 -2.01 -1.23 14.83
C ILE A 219 -0.91 -1.84 15.70
N GLY A 220 0.34 -1.75 15.25
CA GLY A 220 1.48 -2.31 15.97
C GLY A 220 1.55 -3.81 15.79
N GLN A 221 1.74 -4.24 14.54
CA GLN A 221 1.80 -5.64 14.16
C GLN A 221 3.24 -6.16 14.08
N GLY A 222 3.49 -7.33 14.66
CA GLY A 222 4.78 -8.04 14.60
C GLY A 222 5.76 -7.66 15.71
N ALA A 223 6.72 -8.54 16.03
CA ALA A 223 7.54 -8.46 17.25
C ALA A 223 8.30 -7.14 17.48
N THR A 224 8.64 -6.41 16.42
CA THR A 224 9.27 -5.08 16.49
C THR A 224 8.34 -3.94 16.11
N GLY A 225 7.11 -4.26 15.73
CA GLY A 225 6.14 -3.32 15.20
C GLY A 225 5.74 -2.30 16.25
N ILE A 226 5.92 -1.02 15.93
CA ILE A 226 5.39 0.09 16.73
C ILE A 226 4.38 0.81 15.84
N GLY A 227 3.11 0.65 16.16
CA GLY A 227 2.02 1.30 15.42
C GLY A 227 1.31 2.31 16.28
N THR A 228 1.12 3.52 15.75
CA THR A 228 0.29 4.54 16.37
C THR A 228 -0.79 5.00 15.40
N PHE A 229 -2.04 4.91 15.83
CA PHE A 229 -3.17 5.54 15.15
C PHE A 229 -3.72 6.67 16.04
N THR A 230 -3.84 7.87 15.48
CA THR A 230 -4.42 9.02 16.17
C THR A 230 -5.58 9.57 15.35
N GLN A 231 -6.78 9.53 15.89
CA GLN A 231 -7.97 10.11 15.28
C GLN A 231 -8.33 11.41 16.01
N ASN A 232 -8.01 12.55 15.40
CA ASN A 232 -8.37 13.88 15.92
C ASN A 232 -9.75 14.34 15.42
N GLY A 233 -10.29 13.70 14.39
CA GLY A 233 -11.58 14.01 13.78
C GLY A 233 -11.93 13.02 12.67
N GLY A 234 -12.87 13.41 11.81
CA GLY A 234 -13.25 12.60 10.66
C GLY A 234 -14.00 11.32 11.03
N THR A 235 -14.12 10.43 10.04
CA THR A 235 -14.86 9.17 10.16
C THR A 235 -13.96 7.98 9.85
N VAL A 236 -13.96 6.99 10.74
CA VAL A 236 -13.33 5.69 10.52
C VAL A 236 -14.40 4.63 10.50
N THR A 237 -14.35 3.73 9.52
CA THR A 237 -15.21 2.54 9.48
C THR A 237 -14.38 1.31 9.26
N VAL A 238 -14.56 0.29 10.10
CA VAL A 238 -13.86 -1.00 9.99
C VAL A 238 -14.88 -2.12 10.02
N ASN A 239 -14.80 -3.03 9.05
CA ASN A 239 -15.77 -4.12 8.88
C ASN A 239 -15.27 -5.49 9.36
N ASN A 240 -14.09 -5.54 9.99
CA ASN A 240 -13.53 -6.74 10.60
C ASN A 240 -12.63 -6.37 11.80
N TRP A 241 -11.85 -7.32 12.31
CA TRP A 241 -11.00 -7.16 13.50
C TRP A 241 -10.27 -5.83 13.57
N VAL A 242 -10.35 -5.18 14.73
CA VAL A 242 -9.45 -4.09 15.10
C VAL A 242 -8.51 -4.67 16.14
N SER A 243 -7.22 -4.74 15.86
CA SER A 243 -6.21 -5.28 16.78
C SER A 243 -5.18 -4.19 17.11
N VAL A 244 -5.09 -3.82 18.38
CA VAL A 244 -4.12 -2.85 18.90
C VAL A 244 -3.05 -3.60 19.70
N GLY A 245 -1.84 -3.70 19.15
CA GLY A 245 -0.73 -4.44 19.72
C GLY A 245 -0.85 -5.94 19.48
N ARG A 246 -0.36 -6.42 18.33
CA ARG A 246 -0.56 -7.79 17.85
C ARG A 246 0.75 -8.47 17.50
N GLY A 247 0.88 -9.76 17.85
CA GLY A 247 1.98 -10.61 17.39
C GLY A 247 3.36 -10.14 17.87
N GLY A 248 3.47 -9.77 19.15
CA GLY A 248 4.67 -9.21 19.76
C GLY A 248 4.85 -7.69 19.58
N GLY A 249 3.98 -7.04 18.81
CA GLY A 249 4.04 -5.61 18.52
C GLY A 249 3.39 -4.71 19.58
N GLN A 250 3.73 -3.42 19.50
CA GLN A 250 3.25 -2.35 20.37
C GLN A 250 2.29 -1.45 19.59
N GLY A 251 1.01 -1.52 19.93
CA GLY A 251 -0.03 -0.71 19.30
C GLY A 251 -0.54 0.38 20.23
N THR A 252 -0.70 1.59 19.70
CA THR A 252 -1.38 2.71 20.38
C THR A 252 -2.48 3.26 19.50
N PHE A 253 -3.70 3.33 20.02
CA PHE A 253 -4.82 4.02 19.38
C PHE A 253 -5.31 5.16 20.28
N ASN A 254 -5.13 6.39 19.82
CA ASN A 254 -5.70 7.60 20.42
C ASN A 254 -6.95 8.05 19.66
N LEU A 255 -8.11 8.04 20.30
CA LEU A 255 -9.35 8.64 19.83
C LEU A 255 -9.56 9.99 20.53
N ASN A 256 -9.19 11.07 19.84
CA ASN A 256 -9.26 12.44 20.32
C ASN A 256 -10.42 13.24 19.73
N GLY A 257 -11.20 12.66 18.80
CA GLY A 257 -12.33 13.31 18.14
C GLY A 257 -12.89 12.47 17.00
N GLY A 258 -14.00 12.91 16.40
CA GLY A 258 -14.62 12.23 15.25
C GLY A 258 -15.47 11.00 15.61
N SER A 259 -15.72 10.15 14.63
CA SER A 259 -16.47 8.89 14.80
C SER A 259 -15.66 7.70 14.33
N PHE A 260 -15.57 6.68 15.17
CA PHE A 260 -15.04 5.37 14.83
C PHE A 260 -16.16 4.35 14.92
N THR A 261 -16.47 3.67 13.81
CA THR A 261 -17.48 2.62 13.77
C THR A 261 -16.86 1.29 13.37
N LYS A 262 -17.07 0.27 14.20
CA LYS A 262 -16.76 -1.12 13.91
C LYS A 262 -18.06 -1.84 13.55
N SER A 263 -18.28 -2.12 12.27
CA SER A 263 -19.62 -2.39 11.74
C SER A 263 -19.98 -3.87 11.62
N ALA A 264 -19.00 -4.76 11.45
CA ALA A 264 -19.23 -6.20 11.20
C ALA A 264 -18.00 -7.01 11.62
N ASN A 265 -18.15 -8.35 11.75
CA ASN A 265 -17.12 -9.40 11.90
C ASN A 265 -15.97 -9.19 12.90
N GLY A 266 -15.56 -10.23 13.63
CA GLY A 266 -14.41 -10.12 14.54
C GLY A 266 -14.60 -9.11 15.67
N SER A 267 -13.61 -8.99 16.56
CA SER A 267 -13.65 -8.13 17.74
C SER A 267 -12.79 -6.87 17.59
N PHE A 268 -13.01 -5.92 18.51
CA PHE A 268 -12.03 -4.90 18.82
C PHE A 268 -11.18 -5.40 19.99
N LEU A 269 -9.87 -5.55 19.77
CA LEU A 269 -8.91 -6.11 20.70
C LEU A 269 -7.85 -5.05 21.07
N VAL A 270 -7.64 -4.86 22.37
CA VAL A 270 -6.51 -4.11 22.92
C VAL A 270 -5.57 -5.09 23.61
N GLY A 271 -4.33 -5.17 23.13
CA GLY A 271 -3.35 -6.19 23.49
C GLY A 271 -3.75 -7.57 23.00
N ASP A 272 -3.77 -7.73 21.68
CA ASP A 272 -4.04 -8.98 20.97
C ASP A 272 -2.79 -9.89 21.03
N GLY A 273 -2.61 -10.53 22.19
CA GLY A 273 -1.43 -11.33 22.55
C GLY A 273 -0.16 -10.52 22.74
N SER A 274 -0.25 -9.19 22.90
CA SER A 274 0.92 -8.30 23.10
C SER A 274 0.57 -6.97 23.78
N LYS A 275 1.31 -5.88 23.50
CA LYS A 275 1.17 -4.58 24.17
C LYS A 275 0.23 -3.66 23.40
N GLY A 276 -0.95 -3.42 23.93
CA GLY A 276 -1.94 -2.52 23.34
C GLY A 276 -2.31 -1.37 24.27
N THR A 277 -2.46 -0.17 23.72
CA THR A 277 -2.97 1.00 24.44
C THR A 277 -4.11 1.61 23.65
N PHE A 278 -5.26 1.79 24.26
CA PHE A 278 -6.38 2.56 23.71
C PHE A 278 -6.69 3.74 24.63
N LYS A 279 -6.64 4.96 24.09
CA LYS A 279 -6.96 6.18 24.81
C LYS A 279 -8.07 6.94 24.09
N GLN A 280 -9.17 7.18 24.77
CA GLN A 280 -10.27 8.02 24.31
C GLN A 280 -10.32 9.30 25.15
N THR A 281 -10.11 10.45 24.51
CA THR A 281 -10.24 11.77 25.14
C THR A 281 -11.45 12.54 24.64
N ALA A 282 -11.93 12.24 23.42
CA ALA A 282 -13.20 12.71 22.88
C ALA A 282 -13.66 11.79 21.73
N GLY A 283 -14.64 12.23 20.93
CA GLY A 283 -15.18 11.46 19.81
C GLY A 283 -16.12 10.33 20.21
N SER A 284 -16.59 9.57 19.23
CA SER A 284 -17.48 8.42 19.42
C SER A 284 -16.82 7.13 18.97
N LEU A 285 -16.84 6.11 19.83
CA LEU A 285 -16.52 4.73 19.48
C LEU A 285 -17.82 3.93 19.48
N ASN A 286 -18.26 3.48 18.30
CA ASN A 286 -19.44 2.64 18.11
C ASN A 286 -19.01 1.22 17.70
N LEU A 287 -19.26 0.24 18.56
CA LEU A 287 -19.04 -1.17 18.28
C LEU A 287 -20.37 -1.84 17.97
N ALA A 288 -20.78 -1.74 16.69
CA ALA A 288 -22.04 -2.32 16.21
C ALA A 288 -21.98 -3.85 16.06
N ALA A 289 -20.77 -4.44 16.04
CA ALA A 289 -20.59 -5.88 15.96
C ALA A 289 -19.27 -6.36 16.62
N GLY A 290 -19.36 -7.54 17.26
CA GLY A 290 -18.23 -8.22 17.90
C GLY A 290 -17.92 -7.70 19.31
N ASP A 291 -17.16 -8.50 20.07
CA ASP A 291 -16.77 -8.12 21.44
C ASP A 291 -15.74 -6.98 21.48
N PHE A 292 -15.70 -6.26 22.60
CA PHE A 292 -14.57 -5.43 22.99
C PHE A 292 -13.73 -6.20 24.01
N LYS A 293 -12.48 -6.53 23.67
CA LYS A 293 -11.60 -7.32 24.54
C LYS A 293 -10.31 -6.60 24.87
N ILE A 294 -9.89 -6.75 26.11
CA ILE A 294 -8.66 -6.18 26.64
C ILE A 294 -7.80 -7.35 27.14
N GLY A 295 -6.55 -7.43 26.69
CA GLY A 295 -5.59 -8.47 27.09
C GLY A 295 -5.87 -9.86 26.52
N SER A 296 -6.47 -9.96 25.33
CA SER A 296 -6.83 -11.26 24.74
C SER A 296 -5.62 -12.00 24.17
N GLY A 297 -5.37 -13.24 24.60
CA GLY A 297 -4.67 -14.25 23.77
C GLY A 297 -3.14 -14.41 23.91
N GLY A 298 -2.53 -14.29 25.10
CA GLY A 298 -1.09 -14.55 25.26
C GLY A 298 -0.64 -15.11 26.62
N ASN A 299 0.52 -15.79 26.62
CA ASN A 299 1.26 -16.27 27.81
C ASN A 299 2.42 -15.33 28.22
N GLU A 300 2.54 -14.16 27.58
CA GLU A 300 3.57 -13.15 27.85
C GLU A 300 3.05 -12.07 28.81
N THR A 301 3.93 -11.22 29.34
CA THR A 301 3.54 -10.02 30.11
C THR A 301 2.76 -9.06 29.21
N ILE A 302 1.44 -9.24 29.15
CA ILE A 302 0.51 -8.38 28.43
C ILE A 302 0.42 -7.04 29.18
N THR A 303 0.68 -5.93 28.48
CA THR A 303 0.41 -4.58 28.99
C THR A 303 -0.74 -3.99 28.19
N CYS A 304 -1.87 -3.80 28.86
CA CYS A 304 -3.06 -3.20 28.28
C CYS A 304 -3.51 -2.01 29.12
N SER A 305 -3.85 -0.91 28.46
CA SER A 305 -4.48 0.24 29.10
C SER A 305 -5.64 0.75 28.25
N VAL A 306 -6.74 1.05 28.93
CA VAL A 306 -7.91 1.74 28.37
C VAL A 306 -8.21 2.92 29.26
N THR A 307 -8.17 4.12 28.69
CA THR A 307 -8.54 5.35 29.39
C THR A 307 -9.62 6.07 28.60
N CYS A 308 -10.76 6.34 29.23
CA CYS A 308 -11.84 7.13 28.65
C CYS A 308 -12.05 8.38 29.53
N GLU A 309 -11.56 9.52 29.05
CA GLU A 309 -11.62 10.82 29.73
C GLU A 309 -12.71 11.73 29.14
N GLY A 310 -13.38 11.30 28.05
CA GLY A 310 -14.45 12.05 27.38
C GLY A 310 -14.93 11.36 26.09
N GLY A 311 -16.05 11.83 25.53
CA GLY A 311 -16.67 11.22 24.35
C GLY A 311 -17.71 10.14 24.66
N LEU A 312 -18.26 9.52 23.62
CA LEU A 312 -19.21 8.41 23.74
C LEU A 312 -18.48 7.09 23.48
N LEU A 313 -18.57 6.17 24.44
CA LEU A 313 -18.20 4.77 24.27
C LEU A 313 -19.50 3.96 24.22
N ASP A 314 -19.87 3.50 23.02
CA ASP A 314 -21.08 2.72 22.81
C ASP A 314 -20.75 1.32 22.32
N VAL A 315 -20.88 0.35 23.23
CA VAL A 315 -20.67 -1.07 22.95
C VAL A 315 -22.03 -1.72 22.77
N GLN A 316 -22.61 -1.58 21.58
CA GLN A 316 -23.97 -2.01 21.28
C GLN A 316 -24.09 -3.54 21.07
N ALA A 317 -23.00 -4.22 20.72
CA ALA A 317 -22.96 -5.65 20.49
C ALA A 317 -21.78 -6.33 21.21
N GLY A 318 -21.98 -7.57 21.67
CA GLY A 318 -20.95 -8.39 22.32
C GLY A 318 -20.81 -8.14 23.83
N ARG A 319 -19.82 -8.80 24.44
CA ARG A 319 -19.45 -8.59 25.85
C ARG A 319 -18.16 -7.78 25.91
N THR A 320 -18.04 -6.91 26.91
CA THR A 320 -16.73 -6.42 27.34
C THR A 320 -16.03 -7.53 28.10
N GLN A 321 -14.86 -7.98 27.62
CA GLN A 321 -14.08 -9.05 28.24
C GLN A 321 -12.71 -8.52 28.69
N LEU A 322 -12.38 -8.76 29.95
CA LEU A 322 -11.05 -8.57 30.51
C LEU A 322 -10.36 -9.93 30.53
N GLY A 323 -9.25 -10.05 29.81
CA GLY A 323 -8.37 -11.22 29.78
C GLY A 323 -7.26 -11.11 30.81
#